data_AF-G5J1A3-F1
#
_entry.id   AF-G5J1A3-F1
#
_cell.length_a   1.000
_cell.length_b   1.000
_cell.length_c   1.000
_cell.angle_alpha   90.00
_cell.angle_beta   90.00
_cell.angle_gamma   90.00
#
_symmetry.space_group_name_H-M   'P 1'
#
loop_
_entity.id
_entity.type
_entity.pdbx_description
1 polymer ?
#
loop_
_entity_poly.entity_id
_entity_poly.type
_entity_poly.pdbx_seq_one_letter_code
_entity_poly.pdbx_strand_id
1 'polypeptide(L)'
;MAQELIQTLSAQGRTYREYRDEPDATDLIVQQDKEIVVKVHLNFPDDLYEYPHPKFGLGQKVVIADQWYYYQENGIDFSEENEIYPISAIEFVEPTSRVSKGLVEDAYFMYGIRGVKGKGTIELAWFAEPELLALYEINTGEF
;
A
#
# COMPACT_ATOMS: atom_id res chain seq x y z
N MET A 1 -12.44 -32.23 -26.96
CA MET A 1 -13.42 -31.21 -27.41
C MET A 1 -13.08 -29.79 -26.94
N ALA A 2 -13.18 -29.39 -25.66
CA ALA A 2 -12.88 -28.01 -25.23
C ALA A 2 -11.37 -27.66 -25.26
N GLN A 3 -10.52 -28.62 -24.87
CA GLN A 3 -9.07 -28.42 -24.75
C GLN A 3 -8.37 -28.26 -26.11
N GLU A 4 -8.86 -28.96 -27.14
CA GLU A 4 -8.36 -28.84 -28.52
C GLU A 4 -8.71 -27.50 -29.15
N LEU A 5 -9.86 -26.92 -28.78
CA LEU A 5 -10.30 -25.60 -29.25
C LEU A 5 -9.41 -24.47 -28.69
N ILE A 6 -9.04 -24.57 -27.41
CA ILE A 6 -8.15 -23.60 -26.73
C ILE A 6 -6.75 -23.62 -27.35
N GLN A 7 -6.20 -24.82 -27.61
CA GLN A 7 -4.90 -24.94 -28.27
C GLN A 7 -4.92 -24.36 -29.68
N THR A 8 -5.99 -24.61 -30.45
CA THR A 8 -6.14 -24.10 -31.82
C THR A 8 -6.24 -22.57 -31.87
N LEU A 9 -6.95 -21.96 -30.91
CA LEU A 9 -7.10 -20.49 -30.82
C LEU A 9 -5.79 -19.80 -30.38
N SER A 10 -5.03 -20.42 -29.48
CA SER A 10 -3.73 -19.91 -29.04
C SER A 10 -2.68 -19.88 -30.17
N ALA A 11 -2.68 -20.88 -31.05
CA ALA A 11 -1.79 -20.96 -32.20
C ALA A 11 -2.07 -19.89 -33.27
N GLN A 12 -3.28 -19.31 -33.28
CA GLN A 12 -3.69 -18.24 -34.20
C GLN A 12 -3.52 -16.83 -33.61
N GLY A 13 -2.83 -16.71 -32.45
CA GLY A 13 -2.57 -15.42 -31.81
C GLY A 13 -3.80 -14.75 -31.21
N ARG A 14 -4.90 -15.48 -31.00
CA ARG A 14 -6.12 -14.95 -30.38
C ARG A 14 -6.12 -15.27 -28.88
N THR A 15 -6.19 -14.24 -28.04
CA THR A 15 -6.33 -14.39 -26.60
C THR A 15 -7.72 -14.93 -26.25
N TYR A 16 -7.75 -16.09 -25.60
CA TYR A 16 -8.96 -16.64 -25.00
C TYR A 16 -9.13 -16.03 -23.60
N ARG A 17 -10.23 -15.30 -23.36
CA ARG A 17 -10.63 -14.87 -22.02
C ARG A 17 -11.66 -15.88 -21.50
N GLU A 18 -11.28 -16.64 -20.47
CA GLU A 18 -12.27 -17.33 -19.65
C GLU A 18 -13.09 -16.28 -18.90
N TYR A 19 -14.36 -16.14 -19.27
CA TYR A 19 -15.33 -15.47 -18.42
C TYR A 19 -15.65 -16.41 -17.27
N ARG A 20 -15.15 -16.07 -16.07
CA ARG A 20 -15.69 -16.61 -14.84
C ARG A 20 -16.92 -15.79 -14.48
N ASP A 21 -17.97 -16.47 -14.05
CA ASP A 21 -19.18 -15.81 -13.54
C ASP A 21 -18.79 -14.85 -12.41
N GLU A 22 -19.40 -13.67 -12.40
CA GLU A 22 -19.24 -12.74 -11.28
C GLU A 22 -19.72 -13.44 -10.01
N PRO A 23 -18.96 -13.37 -8.90
CA PRO A 23 -19.33 -14.04 -7.67
C PRO A 23 -20.69 -13.51 -7.17
N ASP A 24 -21.57 -14.42 -6.78
CA ASP A 24 -22.93 -14.08 -6.37
C ASP A 24 -22.91 -13.37 -5.01
N ALA A 25 -23.92 -12.54 -4.71
CA ALA A 25 -23.92 -11.72 -3.49
C ALA A 25 -23.83 -12.55 -2.18
N THR A 26 -24.24 -13.82 -2.24
CA THR A 26 -24.10 -14.80 -1.16
C THR A 26 -22.67 -15.27 -0.90
N ASP A 27 -21.78 -15.23 -1.90
CA ASP A 27 -20.35 -15.55 -1.73
C ASP A 27 -19.58 -14.44 -0.98
N LEU A 28 -20.12 -13.22 -0.96
CA LEU A 28 -19.55 -12.08 -0.24
C LEU A 28 -19.78 -12.17 1.27
N ILE A 29 -20.83 -12.87 1.73
CA ILE A 29 -21.17 -13.00 3.16
C ILE A 29 -20.17 -13.91 3.89
N VAL A 30 -19.56 -14.88 3.19
CA VAL A 30 -18.58 -15.81 3.76
C VAL A 30 -17.16 -15.21 3.81
N GLN A 31 -16.92 -14.06 3.19
CA GLN A 31 -15.60 -13.43 3.08
C GLN A 31 -15.38 -12.24 4.03
N GLN A 32 -16.14 -12.14 5.13
CA GLN A 32 -16.01 -11.02 6.08
C GLN A 32 -14.61 -10.86 6.71
N ASP A 33 -13.75 -11.88 6.66
CA ASP A 33 -12.40 -11.85 7.26
C ASP A 33 -11.23 -11.94 6.26
N LYS A 34 -11.47 -11.78 4.95
CA LYS A 34 -10.38 -11.81 3.96
C LYS A 34 -9.90 -10.39 3.66
N GLU A 35 -8.92 -9.94 4.41
CA GLU A 35 -8.15 -8.74 4.06
C GLU A 35 -7.43 -8.99 2.71
N ILE A 36 -7.76 -8.19 1.70
CA ILE A 36 -7.06 -8.23 0.42
C ILE A 36 -5.75 -7.45 0.59
N VAL A 37 -4.67 -8.18 0.85
CA VAL A 37 -3.32 -7.58 0.91
C VAL A 37 -2.71 -7.58 -0.49
N VAL A 38 -2.63 -6.42 -1.13
CA VAL A 38 -1.88 -6.25 -2.39
C VAL A 38 -0.41 -6.05 -2.04
N LYS A 39 0.41 -7.08 -2.25
CA LYS A 39 1.87 -7.00 -2.09
C LYS A 39 2.51 -6.48 -3.38
N VAL A 40 3.09 -5.28 -3.32
CA VAL A 40 3.83 -4.70 -4.43
C VAL A 40 5.23 -5.31 -4.45
N HIS A 41 5.61 -5.92 -5.58
CA HIS A 41 6.98 -6.37 -5.87
C HIS A 41 7.46 -5.65 -7.11
N LEU A 42 8.53 -4.86 -6.98
CA LEU A 42 9.15 -4.18 -8.10
C LEU A 42 10.24 -5.09 -8.67
N ASN A 43 10.13 -5.42 -9.96
CA ASN A 43 11.17 -6.16 -10.69
C ASN A 43 11.97 -5.16 -11.50
N PHE A 44 13.24 -4.97 -11.15
CA PHE A 44 14.14 -4.09 -11.90
C PHE A 44 15.06 -4.95 -12.79
N PRO A 45 15.22 -4.59 -14.08
CA PRO A 45 15.98 -5.40 -15.04
C PRO A 45 17.48 -5.50 -14.74
N ASP A 46 18.01 -4.56 -13.95
CA ASP A 46 19.39 -4.56 -13.46
C ASP A 46 19.38 -4.73 -11.93
N ASP A 47 19.48 -5.98 -11.46
CA ASP A 47 19.53 -6.43 -10.06
C ASP A 47 20.77 -5.90 -9.27
N LEU A 48 21.39 -4.83 -9.74
CA LEU A 48 22.64 -4.25 -9.23
C LEU A 48 22.42 -3.21 -8.12
N TYR A 49 21.17 -2.86 -7.82
CA TYR A 49 20.83 -1.88 -6.80
C TYR A 49 19.89 -2.51 -5.75
N GLU A 50 20.31 -2.46 -4.48
CA GLU A 50 19.46 -2.79 -3.33
C GLU A 50 18.42 -1.68 -3.18
N TYR A 51 17.34 -1.76 -3.95
CA TYR A 51 16.20 -0.87 -3.77
C TYR A 51 15.51 -1.20 -2.45
N PRO A 52 15.01 -0.18 -1.72
CA PRO A 52 14.28 -0.42 -0.48
C PRO A 52 13.01 -1.24 -0.77
N HIS A 53 12.52 -1.92 0.25
CA HIS A 53 11.19 -2.51 0.24
C HIS A 53 10.21 -1.59 0.95
N PRO A 54 8.95 -1.48 0.48
CA PRO A 54 7.96 -0.67 1.18
C PRO A 54 7.66 -1.29 2.55
N LYS A 55 7.81 -0.52 3.63
CA LYS A 55 7.44 -0.91 5.00
C LYS A 55 5.95 -1.25 5.11
N PHE A 56 5.10 -0.53 4.37
CA PHE A 56 3.66 -0.71 4.45
C PHE A 56 3.04 -1.15 3.12
N GLY A 57 1.99 -1.98 3.20
CA GLY A 57 1.20 -2.44 2.06
C GLY A 57 -0.03 -1.57 1.78
N LEU A 58 -0.59 -1.70 0.58
CA LEU A 58 -1.86 -1.05 0.22
C LEU A 58 -2.99 -1.59 1.11
N GLY A 59 -3.83 -0.70 1.63
CA GLY A 59 -4.92 -1.04 2.55
C GLY A 59 -4.47 -1.25 4.00
N GLN A 60 -3.17 -1.36 4.26
CA GLN A 60 -2.66 -1.51 5.61
C GLN A 60 -3.08 -0.29 6.46
N LYS A 61 -3.57 -0.58 7.66
CA LYS A 61 -3.98 0.43 8.64
C LYS A 61 -2.76 0.99 9.36
N VAL A 62 -2.65 2.31 9.35
CA VAL A 62 -1.57 3.07 9.98
C VAL A 62 -2.13 4.26 10.75
N VAL A 63 -1.28 4.87 11.57
CA VAL A 63 -1.55 6.09 12.33
C VAL A 63 -0.49 7.12 11.95
N ILE A 64 -0.88 8.39 11.89
CA ILE A 64 0.07 9.48 11.66
C ILE A 64 0.84 9.71 12.97
N ALA A 65 2.17 9.62 12.90
CA ALA A 65 3.04 9.64 14.08
C ALA A 65 2.86 10.92 14.92
N ASP A 66 2.81 12.09 14.29
CA ASP A 66 2.60 13.36 14.98
C ASP A 66 1.29 13.42 15.76
N GLN A 67 0.20 12.87 15.21
CA GLN A 67 -1.09 12.81 15.90
C GLN A 67 -1.02 11.89 17.12
N TRP A 68 -0.37 10.73 16.96
CA TRP A 68 -0.16 9.78 18.03
C TRP A 68 0.64 10.40 19.19
N TYR A 69 1.78 11.03 18.88
CA TYR A 69 2.60 11.69 19.89
C TYR A 69 1.86 12.81 20.60
N TYR A 70 1.11 13.63 19.85
CA TYR A 70 0.26 14.67 20.44
C TYR A 70 -0.76 14.09 21.44
N TYR A 71 -1.41 12.96 21.15
CA TYR A 71 -2.35 12.34 22.09
C TYR A 71 -1.67 11.77 23.33
N GLN A 72 -0.51 11.13 23.16
CA GLN A 72 0.28 10.62 24.27
C GLN A 72 0.72 11.75 25.22
N GLU A 73 1.22 12.86 24.66
CA GLU A 73 1.68 14.02 25.44
C GLU A 73 0.54 14.71 26.20
N ASN A 74 -0.68 14.67 25.67
CA ASN A 74 -1.84 15.37 26.25
C ASN A 74 -2.77 14.44 27.05
N GLY A 75 -2.45 13.15 27.18
CA GLY A 75 -3.28 12.18 27.90
C GLY A 75 -4.65 11.95 27.27
N ILE A 76 -4.74 12.09 25.94
CA ILE A 76 -5.97 11.89 25.17
C ILE A 76 -6.07 10.40 24.83
N ASP A 77 -7.25 9.80 25.04
CA ASP A 77 -7.48 8.41 24.65
C ASP A 77 -7.59 8.30 23.12
N PHE A 78 -6.58 7.67 22.51
CA PHE A 78 -6.52 7.45 21.07
C PHE A 78 -7.65 6.54 20.55
N SER A 79 -8.19 5.66 21.39
CA SER A 79 -9.25 4.72 20.98
C SER A 79 -10.59 5.41 20.71
N GLU A 80 -10.81 6.60 21.25
CA GLU A 80 -12.06 7.35 21.09
C GLU A 80 -12.13 8.13 19.77
N GLU A 81 -11.00 8.61 19.24
CA GLU A 81 -10.95 9.51 18.07
C GLU A 81 -10.78 8.80 16.71
N ASN A 82 -10.53 7.48 16.70
CA ASN A 82 -10.43 6.62 15.51
C ASN A 82 -9.59 7.23 14.36
N GLU A 83 -8.40 7.75 14.65
CA GLU A 83 -7.48 8.32 13.64
C GLU A 83 -6.59 7.22 13.02
N ILE A 84 -7.24 6.12 12.64
CA ILE A 84 -6.62 5.00 11.93
C ILE A 84 -6.94 5.14 10.44
N TYR A 85 -5.90 5.17 9.63
CA TYR A 85 -6.02 5.43 8.21
C TYR A 85 -5.53 4.24 7.38
N PRO A 86 -6.28 3.82 6.34
CA PRO A 86 -5.78 2.85 5.37
C PRO A 86 -4.87 3.54 4.34
N ILE A 87 -3.74 2.92 4.03
CA ILE A 87 -2.90 3.35 2.92
C ILE A 87 -3.66 3.19 1.60
N SER A 88 -3.86 4.31 0.91
CA SER A 88 -4.66 4.41 -0.32
C SER A 88 -3.80 4.43 -1.58
N ALA A 89 -2.52 4.79 -1.46
CA ALA A 89 -1.56 4.79 -2.57
C ALA A 89 -0.14 4.55 -2.05
N ILE A 90 0.74 4.04 -2.90
CA ILE A 90 2.17 3.90 -2.64
C ILE A 90 2.90 4.45 -3.86
N GLU A 91 3.86 5.33 -3.63
CA GLU A 91 4.73 5.89 -4.66
C GLU A 91 6.18 5.54 -4.33
N PHE A 92 6.89 5.02 -5.33
CA PHE A 92 8.33 4.81 -5.25
C PHE A 92 9.02 6.06 -5.80
N VAL A 93 9.79 6.73 -4.96
CA VAL A 93 10.54 7.92 -5.35
C VAL A 93 11.95 7.49 -5.75
N GLU A 94 12.25 7.66 -7.04
CA GLU A 94 13.57 7.40 -7.57
C GLU A 94 14.61 8.35 -6.97
N PRO A 95 15.87 7.88 -6.78
CA PRO A 95 16.91 8.71 -6.22
C PRO A 95 17.19 9.90 -7.15
N THR A 96 17.19 11.11 -6.60
CA THR A 96 17.51 12.30 -7.39
C THR A 96 19.02 12.45 -7.51
N SER A 97 19.53 12.26 -8.73
CA SER A 97 20.92 12.55 -9.08
C SER A 97 21.03 13.96 -9.64
N ARG A 98 21.94 14.77 -9.05
CA ARG A 98 22.96 15.52 -9.81
C ARG A 98 23.88 16.33 -8.89
N VAL A 99 24.91 15.67 -8.38
CA VAL A 99 26.21 16.32 -8.12
C VAL A 99 27.33 15.35 -8.45
N SER A 100 28.49 15.85 -8.89
CA SER A 100 29.68 15.05 -9.25
C SER A 100 30.29 14.22 -8.11
N LYS A 101 29.64 14.15 -6.94
CA LYS A 101 30.12 13.54 -5.69
C LYS A 101 29.13 12.56 -5.02
N GLY A 102 27.93 12.33 -5.57
CA GLY A 102 26.96 11.39 -4.98
C GLY A 102 25.49 11.71 -5.31
N LEU A 103 24.60 10.81 -4.88
CA LEU A 103 23.13 11.03 -4.86
C LEU A 103 22.79 12.05 -3.76
N VAL A 104 21.75 12.86 -3.97
CA VAL A 104 21.28 13.83 -2.96
C VAL A 104 20.41 13.13 -1.91
N GLU A 105 19.58 12.19 -2.35
CA GLU A 105 18.72 11.35 -1.54
C GLU A 105 18.68 9.94 -2.15
N ASP A 106 18.74 8.93 -1.28
CA ASP A 106 18.53 7.53 -1.68
C ASP A 106 17.08 7.30 -2.13
N ALA A 107 16.80 6.19 -2.80
CA ALA A 107 15.44 5.84 -3.16
C ALA A 107 14.58 5.62 -1.90
N TYR A 108 13.30 6.00 -1.93
CA TYR A 108 12.40 5.81 -0.80
C TYR A 108 10.94 5.64 -1.24
N PHE A 109 10.07 5.25 -0.31
CA PHE A 109 8.63 5.16 -0.54
C PHE A 109 7.86 6.28 0.14
N MET A 110 6.84 6.78 -0.56
CA MET A 110 5.82 7.67 -0.04
C MET A 110 4.49 6.92 0.00
N TYR A 111 3.70 7.21 1.03
CA TYR A 111 2.41 6.56 1.30
C TYR A 111 1.30 7.60 1.25
N GLY A 112 0.33 7.36 0.37
CA GLY A 112 -0.81 8.25 0.17
C GLY A 112 -1.99 7.83 1.04
N ILE A 113 -2.53 8.76 1.80
CA ILE A 113 -3.70 8.57 2.67
C ILE A 113 -4.78 9.58 2.30
N ARG A 114 -6.04 9.13 2.24
CA ARG A 114 -7.20 9.99 1.99
C ARG A 114 -7.93 10.33 3.28
N GLY A 115 -8.60 11.48 3.30
CA GLY A 115 -9.52 11.83 4.38
C GLY A 115 -8.85 12.17 5.72
N VAL A 116 -7.56 12.56 5.68
CA VAL A 116 -6.87 13.07 6.88
C VAL A 116 -7.56 14.35 7.35
N LYS A 117 -7.94 14.40 8.63
CA LYS A 117 -8.60 15.58 9.22
C LYS A 117 -7.69 16.80 9.01
N GLY A 118 -8.28 17.92 8.58
CA GLY A 118 -7.56 19.18 8.35
C GLY A 118 -6.92 19.36 6.97
N LYS A 119 -6.87 18.33 6.10
CA LYS A 119 -6.30 18.43 4.74
C LYS A 119 -7.33 18.40 3.58
N GLY A 120 -8.62 18.61 3.87
CA GLY A 120 -9.68 18.53 2.87
C GLY A 120 -10.05 17.07 2.57
N THR A 121 -11.34 16.75 2.62
CA THR A 121 -11.83 15.38 2.80
C THR A 121 -11.65 14.43 1.60
N ILE A 122 -11.15 14.91 0.46
CA ILE A 122 -11.09 14.14 -0.80
C ILE A 122 -9.65 13.97 -1.30
N GLU A 123 -8.73 14.86 -0.92
CA GLU A 123 -7.39 14.88 -1.48
C GLU A 123 -6.49 13.81 -0.85
N LEU A 124 -5.59 13.28 -1.69
CA LEU A 124 -4.58 12.33 -1.27
C LEU A 124 -3.44 13.13 -0.61
N ALA A 125 -3.22 12.89 0.67
CA ALA A 125 -2.07 13.42 1.40
C ALA A 125 -0.94 12.40 1.41
N TRP A 126 0.27 12.85 1.13
CA TRP A 126 1.47 12.00 1.06
C TRP A 126 2.28 12.10 2.35
N PHE A 127 2.78 10.96 2.80
CA PHE A 127 3.58 10.79 4.02
C PHE A 127 4.79 9.91 3.73
N ALA A 128 5.93 10.27 4.29
CA ALA A 128 7.12 9.44 4.31
C ALA A 128 6.97 8.33 5.36
N GLU A 129 7.80 7.29 5.25
CA GLU A 129 7.82 6.16 6.18
C GLU A 129 7.87 6.53 7.68
N PRO A 130 8.76 7.44 8.14
CA PRO A 130 8.86 7.77 9.57
C PRO A 130 7.68 8.59 10.10
N GLU A 131 6.83 9.13 9.21
CA GLU A 131 5.63 9.88 9.59
C GLU A 131 4.45 8.96 9.92
N LEU A 132 4.62 7.65 9.76
CA LEU A 132 3.56 6.66 9.93
C LEU A 132 3.97 5.56 10.93
N LEU A 133 3.00 5.16 11.74
CA LEU A 133 3.11 4.06 12.70
C LEU A 133 2.16 2.93 12.30
N ALA A 134 2.65 1.70 12.26
CA ALA A 134 1.79 0.54 12.15
C ALA A 134 1.03 0.30 13.46
N LEU A 135 -0.18 -0.25 13.35
CA LEU A 135 -0.96 -0.60 14.55
C LEU A 135 -0.25 -1.58 15.48
N TYR A 136 0.59 -2.47 14.95
CA TYR A 136 1.34 -3.40 15.80
C TYR A 136 2.43 -2.68 16.61
N GLU A 137 3.11 -1.68 16.03
CA GLU A 137 4.15 -0.87 16.71
C GLU A 137 3.56 -0.12 17.90
N ILE A 138 2.34 0.39 17.73
CA ILE A 138 1.57 1.05 18.80
C ILE A 138 1.20 0.07 19.92
N ASN A 139 0.79 -1.15 19.57
CA ASN A 139 0.35 -2.15 20.54
C ASN A 139 1.50 -2.80 21.31
N THR A 140 2.71 -2.88 20.72
CA THR A 140 3.90 -3.45 21.38
C THR A 140 4.77 -2.40 22.05
N GLY A 141 4.63 -1.12 21.67
CA GLY A 141 5.51 -0.04 22.13
C GLY A 141 6.91 -0.10 21.52
N GLU A 142 7.07 -0.83 20.42
CA GLU A 142 8.32 -0.93 19.67
C GLU A 142 8.30 0.11 18.55
N PHE A 143 9.09 1.17 18.70
CA PHE A 143 9.25 2.28 17.75
C PHE A 143 10.72 2.41 17.32
#